data_AF-A0A2Z6RZG3-F1
#
_entry.id   AF-A0A2Z6RZG3-F1
#
_cell.length_a   1.000
_cell.length_b   1.000
_cell.length_c   1.000
_cell.angle_alpha   90.00
_cell.angle_beta   90.00
_cell.angle_gamma   90.00
#
_symmetry.space_group_name_H-M   'P 1'
#
loop_
_entity.id
_entity.type
_entity.pdbx_description
1 polymer ?
#
loop_
_entity_poly.entity_id
_entity_poly.type
_entity_poly.pdbx_seq_one_letter_code
_entity_poly.pdbx_strand_id
1 'polypeptide(L)'
;MPLQIKNYIIVNSKERKDNNDYYHTLVEGGKRIFWEDDVMKVNLKYKSRFIGSKVKEKFQEIIRDCRLMKIYIDGDSKGKKIRNGELYYEQFEDFFWKKKNQNTISNIAKM
;
A
#
# COMPACT_ATOMS: atom_id res chain seq x y z
N MET A 1 -0.16 11.72 13.35
CA MET A 1 -0.29 10.25 13.27
C MET A 1 0.65 9.67 14.31
N PRO A 2 0.21 8.75 15.19
CA PRO A 2 1.10 8.08 16.13
C PRO A 2 2.29 7.44 15.40
N LEU A 3 3.49 7.56 15.96
CA LEU A 3 4.74 7.06 15.35
C LEU A 3 4.66 5.57 15.00
N GLN A 4 3.93 4.80 15.81
CA GLN A 4 3.71 3.37 15.62
C GLN A 4 2.94 3.04 14.34
N ILE A 5 1.95 3.85 13.96
CA ILE A 5 1.20 3.67 12.70
C ILE A 5 2.08 4.06 11.50
N LYS A 6 2.93 5.08 11.63
CA LYS A 6 3.90 5.46 10.59
C LYS A 6 4.92 4.35 10.33
N ASN A 7 5.48 3.78 11.40
CA ASN A 7 6.40 2.63 11.29
C ASN A 7 5.71 1.40 10.70
N TYR A 8 4.43 1.18 11.06
CA TYR A 8 3.61 0.12 10.48
C TYR A 8 3.51 0.24 8.96
N ILE A 9 3.13 1.42 8.45
CA ILE A 9 2.92 1.65 7.01
C ILE A 9 4.21 1.39 6.22
N ILE A 10 5.36 1.82 6.75
CA ILE A 10 6.65 1.63 6.08
C ILE A 10 7.02 0.15 6.01
N VAL A 11 6.90 -0.58 7.13
CA VAL A 11 7.20 -2.03 7.18
C VAL A 11 6.24 -2.81 6.27
N ASN A 12 4.95 -2.50 6.33
CA ASN A 12 3.95 -3.19 5.53
C ASN A 12 4.07 -2.86 4.03
N SER A 13 4.46 -1.63 3.66
CA SER A 13 4.68 -1.29 2.25
C SER A 13 5.77 -2.18 1.63
N LYS A 14 6.80 -2.55 2.40
CA LYS A 14 7.83 -3.51 1.98
C LYS A 14 7.27 -4.93 1.81
N GLU A 15 6.62 -5.48 2.84
CA GLU A 15 5.97 -6.81 2.78
C GLU A 15 4.96 -6.90 1.63
N ARG A 16 4.18 -5.83 1.44
CA ARG A 16 3.20 -5.71 0.37
C ARG A 16 3.85 -5.64 -1.01
N LYS A 17 5.01 -4.97 -1.15
CA LYS A 17 5.78 -4.91 -2.40
C LYS A 17 6.32 -6.28 -2.79
N ASP A 18 6.86 -7.02 -1.82
CA ASP A 18 7.42 -8.36 -2.05
C ASP A 18 6.32 -9.39 -2.34
N ASN A 19 5.17 -9.26 -1.67
CA ASN A 19 4.03 -10.18 -1.82
C ASN A 19 2.92 -9.63 -2.72
N ASN A 20 3.22 -8.66 -3.60
CA ASN A 20 2.15 -7.91 -4.26
C ASN A 20 1.27 -8.79 -5.14
N ASP A 21 1.94 -9.63 -5.92
CA ASP A 21 1.31 -10.51 -6.89
C ASP A 21 0.47 -11.58 -6.19
N TYR A 22 0.99 -12.18 -5.11
CA TYR A 22 0.26 -13.12 -4.27
C TYR A 22 -1.02 -12.51 -3.70
N TYR A 23 -0.96 -11.29 -3.15
CA TYR A 23 -2.16 -10.63 -2.63
C TYR A 23 -3.28 -10.50 -3.67
N HIS A 24 -2.92 -10.25 -4.94
CA HIS A 24 -3.89 -10.10 -6.02
C HIS A 24 -4.47 -11.44 -6.51
N THR A 25 -3.88 -12.58 -6.14
CA THR A 25 -4.48 -13.91 -6.37
C THR A 25 -5.47 -14.32 -5.27
N LEU A 26 -5.45 -13.64 -4.11
CA LEU A 26 -6.33 -13.97 -2.99
C LEU A 26 -7.77 -13.55 -3.24
N VAL A 27 -8.71 -14.42 -2.84
CA VAL A 27 -10.12 -14.07 -2.64
C VAL A 27 -10.29 -13.17 -1.40
N GLU A 28 -11.44 -12.53 -1.21
CA GLU A 28 -11.62 -11.52 -0.15
C GLU A 28 -11.32 -12.06 1.26
N GLY A 29 -11.71 -13.31 1.55
CA GLY A 29 -11.36 -13.96 2.82
C GLY A 29 -9.85 -14.12 3.02
N GLY A 30 -9.11 -14.46 1.95
CA GLY A 30 -7.65 -14.56 1.97
C GLY A 30 -6.97 -13.19 2.13
N LYS A 31 -7.50 -12.15 1.47
CA LYS A 31 -7.01 -10.76 1.65
C LYS A 31 -7.19 -10.29 3.08
N ARG A 32 -8.29 -10.66 3.74
CA ARG A 32 -8.50 -10.36 5.18
C ARG A 32 -7.40 -11.01 6.04
N ILE A 33 -7.15 -12.30 5.84
CA ILE A 33 -6.12 -13.05 6.58
C ILE A 33 -4.73 -12.43 6.35
N PHE A 34 -4.39 -12.10 5.11
CA PHE A 34 -3.13 -11.41 4.77
C PHE A 34 -2.89 -10.17 5.65
N TRP A 35 -3.91 -9.31 5.78
CA TRP A 35 -3.79 -8.09 6.59
C TRP A 35 -3.69 -8.38 8.09
N GLU A 36 -4.38 -9.41 8.59
CA GLU A 36 -4.27 -9.80 10.01
C GLU A 36 -2.89 -10.40 10.33
N ASP A 37 -2.36 -11.25 9.45
CA ASP A 37 -1.03 -11.87 9.62
C ASP A 37 0.08 -10.82 9.65
N ASP A 38 0.04 -9.87 8.72
CA ASP A 38 0.97 -8.75 8.70
C ASP A 38 0.85 -7.89 9.96
N VAL A 39 -0.38 -7.62 10.40
CA VAL A 39 -0.62 -6.87 11.64
C VAL A 39 -0.10 -7.60 12.86
N MET A 40 -0.27 -8.92 12.93
CA MET A 40 0.20 -9.73 14.03
C MET A 40 1.73 -9.67 14.16
N LYS A 41 2.48 -9.78 13.05
CA LYS A 41 3.95 -9.64 13.05
C LYS A 41 4.40 -8.30 13.63
N VAL A 42 3.75 -7.21 13.24
CA VAL A 42 4.09 -5.87 13.71
C VAL A 42 3.69 -5.68 15.17
N ASN A 43 2.49 -6.13 15.56
CA ASN A 43 2.03 -6.10 16.95
C ASN A 43 2.98 -6.84 17.89
N LEU A 44 3.48 -8.01 17.50
CA LEU A 44 4.48 -8.76 18.25
C LEU A 44 5.79 -7.97 18.37
N LYS A 45 6.30 -7.41 17.26
CA LYS A 45 7.58 -6.67 17.25
C LYS A 45 7.56 -5.39 18.07
N TYR A 46 6.47 -4.62 18.03
CA TYR A 46 6.38 -3.30 18.67
C TYR A 46 5.48 -3.26 19.90
N LYS A 47 5.01 -4.42 20.39
CA LYS A 47 4.09 -4.54 21.52
C LYS A 47 2.84 -3.65 21.36
N SER A 48 2.27 -3.64 20.16
CA SER A 48 1.07 -2.87 19.81
C SER A 48 -0.19 -3.75 19.69
N ARG A 49 -1.35 -3.12 19.47
CA ARG A 49 -2.67 -3.80 19.35
C ARG A 49 -3.47 -3.30 18.15
N PHE A 50 -2.82 -3.22 17.00
CA PHE A 50 -3.49 -2.87 15.74
C PHE A 50 -4.41 -4.00 15.26
N ILE A 51 -5.35 -3.66 14.38
CA ILE A 51 -6.32 -4.58 13.76
C ILE A 51 -6.10 -4.51 12.24
N GLY A 52 -6.08 -5.67 11.55
CA GLY A 52 -5.83 -5.78 10.11
C GLY A 52 -6.72 -4.88 9.25
N SER A 53 -8.02 -4.84 9.55
CA SER A 53 -8.99 -4.01 8.83
C SER A 53 -8.68 -2.50 8.92
N LYS A 54 -8.34 -2.01 10.11
CA LYS A 54 -8.00 -0.59 10.35
C LYS A 54 -6.71 -0.20 9.62
N VAL A 55 -5.77 -1.13 9.57
CA VAL A 55 -4.54 -0.95 8.81
C VAL A 55 -4.82 -0.91 7.31
N LYS A 56 -5.62 -1.85 6.78
CA LYS A 56 -6.02 -1.86 5.36
C LYS A 56 -6.65 -0.52 4.97
N GLU A 57 -7.59 -0.02 5.77
CA GLU A 57 -8.22 1.29 5.58
C GLU A 57 -7.17 2.41 5.49
N LYS A 58 -6.21 2.42 6.42
CA LYS A 58 -5.16 3.44 6.45
C LYS A 58 -4.22 3.37 5.25
N PHE A 59 -3.87 2.16 4.82
CA PHE A 59 -3.05 1.95 3.63
C PHE A 59 -3.75 2.47 2.36
N GLN A 60 -5.06 2.23 2.22
CA GLN A 60 -5.85 2.75 1.10
C GLN A 60 -5.97 4.29 1.14
N GLU A 61 -6.11 4.88 2.32
CA GLU A 61 -6.09 6.34 2.50
C GLU A 61 -4.78 6.94 1.97
N ILE A 62 -3.65 6.31 2.28
CA ILE A 62 -2.32 6.79 1.85
C ILE A 62 -2.14 6.65 0.35
N ILE A 63 -2.58 5.53 -0.25
CA ILE A 63 -2.60 5.38 -1.71
C ILE A 63 -3.38 6.53 -2.35
N ARG A 64 -4.57 6.85 -1.82
CA ARG A 64 -5.39 7.95 -2.34
C ARG A 64 -4.65 9.29 -2.20
N ASP A 65 -4.09 9.57 -1.04
CA ASP A 65 -3.39 10.83 -0.78
C ASP A 65 -2.12 10.97 -1.66
N CYS A 66 -1.39 9.88 -1.91
CA CYS A 66 -0.24 9.87 -2.82
C CYS A 66 -0.68 10.09 -4.28
N ARG A 67 -1.83 9.54 -4.71
CA ARG A 67 -2.38 9.84 -6.05
C ARG A 67 -2.75 11.31 -6.20
N LEU A 68 -3.36 11.91 -5.18
CA LEU A 68 -3.68 13.34 -5.18
C LEU A 68 -2.41 14.21 -5.21
N MET A 69 -1.34 13.77 -4.53
CA MET A 69 -0.03 14.42 -4.59
C MET A 69 0.60 14.33 -5.99
N LYS A 70 0.51 13.16 -6.66
CA LYS A 70 1.01 13.01 -8.04
C LYS A 70 0.33 13.99 -9.00
N ILE A 71 -1.01 14.05 -8.96
CA ILE A 71 -1.82 14.95 -9.79
C ILE A 71 -1.43 16.42 -9.52
N TYR A 72 -1.15 16.77 -8.26
CA TYR A 72 -0.67 18.09 -7.89
C TYR A 72 0.71 18.41 -8.46
N ILE A 73 1.66 17.48 -8.36
CA ILE A 73 3.01 17.61 -8.94
C ILE A 73 2.94 17.78 -10.47
N ASP A 74 1.99 17.10 -11.11
CA ASP A 74 1.76 17.18 -12.56
C ASP A 74 1.08 18.49 -13.00
N GLY A 75 0.75 19.39 -12.05
CA GLY A 75 0.14 20.69 -12.33
C GLY A 75 -1.36 20.65 -12.64
N ASP A 76 -2.04 19.52 -12.40
CA ASP A 76 -3.49 19.40 -12.59
C ASP A 76 -4.24 19.95 -11.36
N SER A 77 -5.27 20.78 -11.63
CA SER A 77 -6.08 21.47 -10.63
C SER A 77 -6.89 20.55 -9.70
N LYS A 78 -7.06 19.29 -10.05
CA LYS A 78 -7.68 18.26 -9.20
C LYS A 78 -6.73 17.72 -8.14
N GLY A 79 -5.44 18.00 -8.29
CA GLY A 79 -4.40 17.60 -7.36
C GLY A 79 -4.54 18.28 -6.01
N LYS A 80 -4.06 17.60 -4.96
CA LYS A 80 -4.02 18.18 -3.61
C LYS A 80 -2.71 17.83 -2.91
N LYS A 81 -2.05 18.85 -2.38
CA LYS A 81 -0.93 18.71 -1.46
C LYS A 81 -1.45 18.35 -0.07
N ILE A 82 -1.38 17.07 0.28
CA ILE A 82 -1.91 16.51 1.53
C ILE A 82 -0.74 15.96 2.34
N ARG A 83 -0.72 16.20 3.65
CA ARG A 83 0.37 15.78 4.55
C ARG A 83 0.80 14.32 4.37
N ASN A 84 -0.12 13.37 4.27
CA ASN A 84 0.24 11.96 4.05
C ASN A 84 0.80 11.73 2.64
N GLY A 85 0.24 12.39 1.63
CA GLY A 85 0.75 12.36 0.27
C GLY A 85 2.20 12.82 0.24
N GLU A 86 2.51 13.98 0.83
CA GLU A 86 3.89 14.46 0.95
C GLU A 86 4.81 13.49 1.71
N LEU A 87 4.34 12.92 2.83
CA LEU A 87 5.17 12.05 3.66
C LEU A 87 5.54 10.72 3.00
N TYR A 88 4.67 10.18 2.14
CA TYR A 88 4.79 8.82 1.61
C TYR A 88 4.91 8.77 0.09
N TYR A 89 4.79 9.90 -0.62
CA TYR A 89 4.76 9.95 -2.08
C TYR A 89 5.90 9.15 -2.71
N GLU A 90 7.15 9.40 -2.32
CA GLU A 90 8.33 8.72 -2.89
C GLU A 90 8.28 7.20 -2.72
N GLN A 91 7.84 6.72 -1.54
CA GLN A 91 7.71 5.28 -1.27
C GLN A 91 6.59 4.63 -2.08
N PHE A 92 5.62 5.43 -2.53
CA PHE A 92 4.46 4.99 -3.27
C PHE A 92 4.55 5.38 -4.76
N GLU A 93 5.58 6.08 -5.22
CA GLU A 93 5.64 6.58 -6.60
C GLU A 93 5.76 5.43 -7.64
N ASP A 94 6.33 4.30 -7.26
CA ASP A 94 6.49 3.12 -8.13
C ASP A 94 5.19 2.33 -8.35
N PHE A 95 4.09 2.74 -7.72
CA PHE A 95 2.77 2.09 -7.79
C PHE A 95 2.78 0.60 -7.42
N PHE A 96 3.68 0.14 -6.54
CA PHE A 96 3.85 -1.28 -6.19
C PHE A 96 2.56 -2.00 -5.80
N TRP A 97 1.56 -1.30 -5.26
CA TRP A 97 0.28 -1.87 -4.81
C TRP A 97 -0.68 -2.23 -5.97
N LYS A 98 -0.45 -1.73 -7.19
CA LYS A 98 -1.31 -2.01 -8.33
C LYS A 98 -1.18 -3.49 -8.71
N LYS A 99 -2.28 -4.07 -9.21
CA LYS A 99 -2.23 -5.38 -9.85
C LYS A 99 -1.37 -5.23 -11.10
N LYS A 100 -0.36 -6.09 -11.27
CA LYS A 100 0.37 -6.16 -12.55
C LYS A 100 -0.62 -6.54 -13.64
N ASN A 101 -0.68 -5.75 -14.71
CA ASN A 101 -1.54 -6.07 -15.84
C ASN A 101 -1.05 -7.39 -16.47
N GLN A 102 -1.91 -8.39 -16.59
CA GLN A 102 -1.60 -9.67 -17.26
C GLN A 102 -1.16 -9.46 -18.73
N ASN A 103 -1.54 -8.34 -19.34
CA ASN A 103 -1.19 -7.99 -20.73
C ASN A 103 0.30 -7.69 -20.96
N THR A 104 1.11 -7.47 -19.93
CA THR A 104 2.57 -7.30 -20.12
C THR A 104 3.26 -8.66 -20.30
N ILE A 105 2.75 -9.73 -19.66
CA ILE A 105 3.31 -11.09 -19.77
C ILE A 105 2.95 -11.72 -21.13
N SER A 106 1.73 -11.47 -21.66
CA SER A 106 1.33 -12.02 -22.97
C SER A 106 2.14 -11.48 -24.14
N ASN A 107 2.75 -10.31 -23.99
CA ASN A 107 3.54 -9.67 -25.06
C ASN A 107 5.02 -10.09 -25.03
N ILE A 108 5.54 -10.56 -23.88
CA ILE A 108 6.89 -11.13 -23.78
C ILE A 108 6.89 -12.60 -24.24
N ALA A 109 5.81 -13.35 -24.01
CA ALA A 109 5.68 -14.75 -24.43
C ALA A 109 5.33 -14.92 -25.93
N LYS A 110 5.30 -13.84 -26.71
CA LYS A 110 5.00 -13.82 -28.17
C LYS A 110 6.12 -13.23 -29.02
N MET A 111 7.28 -12.92 -28.43
CA MET A 111 8.53 -12.60 -29.13
C MET A 111 9.52 -13.75 -28.94
#